data_AF-A0A2R6KEM6-F1
#
_entry.id   AF-A0A2R6KEM6-F1
#
_cell.length_a   1.000
_cell.length_b   1.000
_cell.length_c   1.000
_cell.angle_alpha   90.00
_cell.angle_beta   90.00
_cell.angle_gamma   90.00
#
_symmetry.space_group_name_H-M   'P 1'
#
loop_
_entity.id
_entity.type
_entity.pdbx_description
1 polymer ?
#
loop_
_entity_poly.entity_id
_entity_poly.type
_entity_poly.pdbx_seq_one_letter_code
_entity_poly.pdbx_strand_id
1 'polypeptide(L)'
;MNAAVDATQVAALAEAAADGIEFDGFAVETEGDGYVLATDAGSKRVVHADDLNDAAAEYAPYLTNWYFWHATAPQAEDRWAYLRWLERADDERVPDRYDALAAGVTREWGQLRVTVTADETGARRYELRHVDDADTDAADLTAHDDPLDARRIAKHDDRDRYRPLKTAPTLRTGWRFADLGPAEAVRAVESFYPATVTNWYREREGELDISHWRETVDRQSGIYGVVKTWDRGDGYEHVNWVAEACCDDSQCLKRREWQYDDGTDLDVGGGDGEFPCREPCSVVISAARRWTKLEGEQSRTYEFELTPSEKEQVEAVVDAVADGRTDEIREADVYEGANRYRARFLRAKRFDDEGNLSGVPTDPADDGGSEADAADGGADADEETEEASD
;
A
#
# COMPACT_ATOMS: atom_id res chain seq x y z
N MET A 1 -22.73 -13.21 19.39
CA MET A 1 -22.68 -14.53 18.72
C MET A 1 -22.75 -15.63 19.77
N ASN A 2 -23.47 -16.73 19.52
CA ASN A 2 -23.40 -17.90 20.41
C ASN A 2 -22.27 -18.82 19.92
N ALA A 3 -21.06 -18.59 20.42
CA ALA A 3 -19.93 -19.48 20.12
C ALA A 3 -20.22 -20.89 20.68
N ALA A 4 -19.78 -21.92 19.96
CA ALA A 4 -19.94 -23.32 20.28
C ALA A 4 -18.57 -24.01 20.21
N VAL A 5 -18.25 -24.77 21.26
CA VAL A 5 -17.00 -25.52 21.34
C VAL A 5 -17.18 -26.91 20.77
N ASP A 6 -16.24 -27.36 19.93
CA ASP A 6 -16.21 -28.73 19.44
C ASP A 6 -15.28 -29.65 20.27
N ALA A 7 -15.40 -30.96 20.06
CA ALA A 7 -14.62 -31.96 20.81
C ALA A 7 -13.10 -31.86 20.57
N THR A 8 -12.67 -31.40 19.40
CA THR A 8 -11.26 -31.21 19.08
C THR A 8 -10.69 -30.03 19.87
N GLN A 9 -11.46 -28.95 19.99
CA GLN A 9 -11.10 -27.78 20.77
C GLN A 9 -11.04 -28.09 22.27
N VAL A 10 -11.98 -28.87 22.82
CA VAL A 10 -11.90 -29.32 24.23
C VAL A 10 -10.70 -30.22 24.46
N ALA A 11 -10.41 -31.14 23.54
CA ALA A 11 -9.24 -32.01 23.65
C ALA A 11 -7.92 -31.21 23.64
N ALA A 12 -7.81 -30.22 22.75
CA ALA A 12 -6.65 -29.33 22.71
C ALA A 12 -6.52 -28.50 23.99
N LEU A 13 -7.64 -27.99 24.53
CA LEU A 13 -7.65 -27.30 25.82
C LEU A 13 -7.11 -28.20 26.94
N ALA A 14 -7.60 -29.44 27.03
CA ALA A 14 -7.21 -30.39 28.05
C ALA A 14 -5.71 -30.72 28.01
N GLU A 15 -5.14 -30.81 26.81
CA GLU A 15 -3.71 -31.02 26.58
C GLU A 15 -2.88 -29.80 27.01
N ALA A 16 -3.24 -28.61 26.50
CA ALA A 16 -2.47 -27.38 26.76
C ALA A 16 -2.61 -26.87 28.21
N ALA A 17 -3.70 -27.19 28.91
CA ALA A 17 -3.88 -26.83 30.32
C ALA A 17 -2.80 -27.40 31.25
N ALA A 18 -2.09 -28.45 30.84
CA ALA A 18 -0.95 -29.00 31.59
C ALA A 18 0.22 -28.02 31.69
N ASP A 19 0.42 -27.18 30.66
CA ASP A 19 1.47 -26.16 30.61
C ASP A 19 0.97 -24.78 31.08
N GLY A 20 -0.33 -24.67 31.33
CA GLY A 20 -1.01 -23.41 31.66
C GLY A 20 -1.34 -22.60 30.40
N ILE A 21 -2.59 -22.17 30.31
CA ILE A 21 -3.07 -21.28 29.25
C ILE A 21 -3.31 -19.92 29.88
N GLU A 22 -2.74 -18.86 29.30
CA GLU A 22 -3.09 -17.47 29.57
C GLU A 22 -3.15 -16.71 28.24
N PHE A 23 -4.35 -16.30 27.81
CA PHE A 23 -4.51 -15.64 26.53
C PHE A 23 -5.80 -14.82 26.43
N ASP A 24 -5.68 -13.56 25.98
CA ASP A 24 -6.82 -12.65 25.77
C ASP A 24 -7.84 -12.63 26.94
N GLY A 25 -7.34 -12.59 28.18
CA GLY A 25 -8.17 -12.57 29.38
C GLY A 25 -8.78 -13.92 29.78
N PHE A 26 -8.38 -15.02 29.14
CA PHE A 26 -8.74 -16.39 29.50
C PHE A 26 -7.55 -17.12 30.12
N ALA A 27 -7.80 -17.86 31.21
CA ALA A 27 -6.80 -18.67 31.85
C ALA A 27 -7.32 -20.08 32.14
N VAL A 28 -6.50 -21.10 31.84
CA VAL A 28 -6.80 -22.49 32.19
C VAL A 28 -5.57 -23.20 32.71
N GLU A 29 -5.70 -23.83 33.87
CA GLU A 29 -4.64 -24.62 34.50
C GLU A 29 -5.19 -25.94 35.04
N THR A 30 -4.30 -26.91 35.25
CA THR A 30 -4.63 -28.14 35.95
C THR A 30 -4.54 -27.96 37.47
N GLU A 31 -5.54 -28.44 38.20
CA GLU A 31 -5.54 -28.47 39.68
C GLU A 31 -5.90 -29.88 40.16
N GLY A 32 -4.89 -30.63 40.61
CA GLY A 32 -5.06 -32.04 40.97
C GLY A 32 -5.46 -32.89 39.76
N ASP A 33 -6.59 -33.59 39.86
CA ASP A 33 -7.17 -34.40 38.78
C ASP A 33 -8.22 -33.63 37.95
N GLY A 34 -8.25 -32.29 38.05
CA GLY A 34 -9.23 -31.42 37.40
C GLY A 34 -8.63 -30.18 36.76
N TYR A 35 -9.49 -29.26 36.37
CA TYR A 35 -9.16 -28.03 35.65
C TYR A 35 -9.76 -26.82 36.34
N VAL A 36 -9.04 -25.70 36.25
CA VAL A 36 -9.49 -24.39 36.69
C VAL A 36 -9.59 -23.51 35.47
N LEU A 37 -10.81 -23.07 35.12
CA LEU A 37 -11.05 -22.13 34.03
C LEU A 37 -11.39 -20.77 34.65
N ALA A 38 -10.75 -19.71 34.17
CA ALA A 38 -10.96 -18.36 34.67
C ALA A 38 -10.94 -17.32 33.55
N THR A 39 -11.60 -16.18 33.80
CA THR A 39 -11.49 -14.99 32.98
C THR A 39 -11.09 -13.77 33.80
N ASP A 40 -10.46 -12.79 33.16
CA ASP A 40 -10.13 -11.49 33.72
C ASP A 40 -11.36 -10.69 34.19
N ALA A 41 -12.53 -10.99 33.64
CA ALA A 41 -13.83 -10.49 34.08
C ALA A 41 -14.30 -11.06 35.44
N GLY A 42 -13.51 -11.95 36.05
CA GLY A 42 -13.74 -12.48 37.40
C GLY A 42 -14.55 -13.78 37.45
N SER A 43 -14.82 -14.41 36.30
CA SER A 43 -15.37 -15.77 36.28
C SER A 43 -14.29 -16.76 36.66
N LYS A 44 -14.58 -17.70 37.56
CA LYS A 44 -13.67 -18.80 37.91
C LYS A 44 -14.49 -20.06 38.21
N ARG A 45 -14.12 -21.17 37.57
CA ARG A 45 -14.76 -22.47 37.75
C ARG A 45 -13.72 -23.55 37.90
N VAL A 46 -13.90 -24.42 38.88
CA VAL A 46 -13.10 -25.62 39.09
C VAL A 46 -13.95 -26.81 38.70
N VAL A 47 -13.45 -27.66 37.81
CA VAL A 47 -14.18 -28.83 37.30
C VAL A 47 -13.31 -30.08 37.28
N HIS A 48 -13.94 -31.24 37.43
CA HIS A 48 -13.27 -32.51 37.14
C HIS A 48 -13.22 -32.76 35.63
N ALA A 49 -12.36 -33.69 35.20
CA ALA A 49 -12.19 -34.00 33.77
C ALA A 49 -13.50 -34.40 33.06
N ASP A 50 -14.40 -35.11 33.75
CA ASP A 50 -15.69 -35.54 33.20
C ASP A 50 -16.63 -34.36 32.87
N ASP A 51 -16.47 -33.22 33.58
CA ASP A 51 -17.29 -32.02 33.44
C ASP A 51 -16.66 -30.95 32.53
N LEU A 52 -15.49 -31.23 31.93
CA LEU A 52 -14.73 -30.24 31.17
C LEU A 52 -15.48 -29.76 29.93
N ASN A 53 -16.21 -30.63 29.24
CA ASN A 53 -16.99 -30.26 28.06
C ASN A 53 -18.08 -29.22 28.39
N ASP A 54 -18.81 -29.43 29.48
CA ASP A 54 -19.87 -28.52 29.91
C ASP A 54 -19.29 -27.18 30.38
N ALA A 55 -18.16 -27.22 31.09
CA ALA A 55 -17.44 -26.00 31.46
C ALA A 55 -16.94 -25.24 30.23
N ALA A 56 -16.31 -25.93 29.27
CA ALA A 56 -15.81 -25.35 28.03
C ALA A 56 -16.91 -24.60 27.25
N ALA A 57 -18.12 -25.13 27.21
CA ALA A 57 -19.26 -24.48 26.56
C ALA A 57 -19.63 -23.12 27.19
N GLU A 58 -19.44 -22.93 28.50
CA GLU A 58 -19.68 -21.64 29.17
C GLU A 58 -18.60 -20.59 28.86
N TYR A 59 -17.38 -21.04 28.52
CA TYR A 59 -16.26 -20.18 28.13
C TYR A 59 -16.06 -20.16 26.60
N ALA A 60 -17.08 -20.53 25.82
CA ALA A 60 -16.93 -20.79 24.39
C ALA A 60 -16.20 -19.67 23.61
N PRO A 61 -16.56 -18.37 23.72
CA PRO A 61 -15.87 -17.31 22.97
C PRO A 61 -14.37 -17.27 23.27
N TYR A 62 -13.97 -17.47 24.52
CA TYR A 62 -12.57 -17.45 24.94
C TYR A 62 -11.80 -18.68 24.45
N LEU A 63 -12.41 -19.85 24.55
CA LEU A 63 -11.79 -21.11 24.15
C LEU A 63 -11.64 -21.20 22.62
N THR A 64 -12.68 -20.89 21.87
CA THR A 64 -12.61 -20.87 20.39
C THR A 64 -11.63 -19.80 19.91
N ASN A 65 -11.50 -18.69 20.64
CA ASN A 65 -10.51 -17.66 20.36
C ASN A 65 -9.09 -18.18 20.56
N TRP A 66 -8.79 -18.71 21.75
CA TRP A 66 -7.48 -19.29 22.05
C TRP A 66 -7.10 -20.37 21.03
N TYR A 67 -8.03 -21.27 20.72
CA TYR A 67 -7.80 -22.36 19.79
C TYR A 67 -7.48 -21.85 18.37
N PHE A 68 -8.27 -20.90 17.85
CA PHE A 68 -7.97 -20.33 16.53
C PHE A 68 -6.56 -19.75 16.47
N TRP A 69 -6.18 -18.95 17.44
CA TRP A 69 -4.88 -18.29 17.45
C TRP A 69 -3.74 -19.32 17.51
N HIS A 70 -3.81 -20.29 18.42
CA HIS A 70 -2.70 -21.21 18.65
C HIS A 70 -2.68 -22.43 17.71
N ALA A 71 -3.81 -22.81 17.12
CA ALA A 71 -3.91 -24.00 16.26
C ALA A 71 -4.17 -23.68 14.78
N THR A 72 -4.74 -22.51 14.44
CA THR A 72 -5.22 -22.20 13.08
C THR A 72 -4.52 -20.99 12.44
N ALA A 73 -4.27 -19.92 13.21
CA ALA A 73 -3.66 -18.71 12.68
C ALA A 73 -2.19 -18.95 12.24
N PRO A 74 -1.68 -18.20 11.25
CA PRO A 74 -0.26 -18.18 10.95
C PRO A 74 0.56 -17.78 12.18
N GLN A 75 1.60 -18.55 12.48
CA GLN A 75 2.46 -18.36 13.67
C GLN A 75 3.63 -17.38 13.45
N ALA A 76 3.80 -16.86 12.23
CA ALA A 76 4.76 -15.79 11.99
C ALA A 76 4.26 -14.50 12.65
N GLU A 77 5.13 -13.83 13.43
CA GLU A 77 4.73 -12.74 14.34
C GLU A 77 4.06 -11.58 13.61
N ASP A 78 4.60 -11.17 12.46
CA ASP A 78 4.05 -10.10 11.63
C ASP A 78 2.64 -10.43 11.11
N ARG A 79 2.44 -11.67 10.65
CA ARG A 79 1.15 -12.16 10.18
C ARG A 79 0.14 -12.27 11.31
N TRP A 80 0.58 -12.79 12.46
CA TRP A 80 -0.25 -12.88 13.67
C TRP A 80 -0.71 -11.50 14.12
N ALA A 81 0.23 -10.54 14.23
CA ALA A 81 -0.05 -9.17 14.63
C ALA A 81 -1.01 -8.47 13.65
N TYR A 82 -0.82 -8.67 12.34
CA TYR A 82 -1.71 -8.10 11.33
C TYR A 82 -3.14 -8.63 11.42
N LEU A 83 -3.32 -9.95 11.56
CA LEU A 83 -4.65 -10.53 11.74
C LEU A 83 -5.30 -10.04 13.04
N ARG A 84 -4.53 -9.89 14.12
CA ARG A 84 -5.03 -9.32 15.39
C ARG A 84 -5.48 -7.88 15.21
N TRP A 85 -4.70 -7.09 14.48
CA TRP A 85 -5.04 -5.71 14.14
C TRP A 85 -6.30 -5.60 13.29
N LEU A 86 -6.54 -6.55 12.37
CA LEU A 86 -7.78 -6.63 11.60
C LEU A 86 -9.02 -6.83 12.51
N GLU A 87 -8.90 -7.65 13.56
CA GLU A 87 -9.97 -7.92 14.53
C GLU A 87 -10.09 -6.84 15.64
N ARG A 88 -9.25 -5.80 15.65
CA ARG A 88 -9.10 -4.87 16.79
C ARG A 88 -8.84 -5.59 18.12
N ALA A 89 -8.02 -6.64 18.06
CA ALA A 89 -7.85 -7.57 19.16
C ALA A 89 -7.29 -6.95 20.44
N ASP A 90 -6.57 -5.84 20.32
CA ASP A 90 -5.96 -5.14 21.45
C ASP A 90 -6.89 -4.05 22.02
N ASP A 91 -7.96 -3.68 21.31
CA ASP A 91 -8.93 -2.65 21.71
C ASP A 91 -10.19 -3.25 22.37
N GLU A 92 -10.52 -4.51 22.04
CA GLU A 92 -11.78 -5.16 22.42
C GLU A 92 -11.55 -6.49 23.17
N ARG A 93 -12.33 -6.72 24.24
CA ARG A 93 -12.32 -8.02 24.92
C ARG A 93 -12.96 -9.09 24.04
N VAL A 94 -12.59 -10.35 24.25
CA VAL A 94 -13.03 -11.47 23.42
C VAL A 94 -14.56 -11.54 23.21
N PRO A 95 -15.42 -11.41 24.24
CA PRO A 95 -16.87 -11.47 24.01
C PRO A 95 -17.39 -10.34 23.13
N ASP A 96 -16.94 -9.10 23.39
CA ASP A 96 -17.33 -7.91 22.63
C ASP A 96 -16.83 -8.03 21.17
N ARG A 97 -15.59 -8.50 20.99
CA ARG A 97 -14.97 -8.78 19.69
C ARG A 97 -15.72 -9.85 18.91
N TYR A 98 -16.19 -10.91 19.56
CA TYR A 98 -16.99 -11.96 18.91
C TYR A 98 -18.35 -11.46 18.47
N ASP A 99 -18.96 -10.54 19.20
CA ASP A 99 -20.18 -9.86 18.76
C ASP A 99 -19.93 -9.01 17.52
N ALA A 100 -18.81 -8.27 17.48
CA ALA A 100 -18.40 -7.50 16.30
C ALA A 100 -18.08 -8.40 15.09
N LEU A 101 -17.34 -9.50 15.30
CA LEU A 101 -17.01 -10.48 14.26
C LEU A 101 -18.24 -11.19 13.68
N ALA A 102 -19.34 -11.28 14.43
CA ALA A 102 -20.61 -11.80 13.92
C ALA A 102 -21.23 -10.89 12.85
N ALA A 103 -21.07 -9.58 13.03
CA ALA A 103 -21.55 -8.57 12.11
C ALA A 103 -20.56 -8.30 10.96
N GLY A 104 -19.29 -8.62 11.18
CA GLY A 104 -18.17 -8.31 10.29
C GLY A 104 -17.38 -7.10 10.78
N VAL A 105 -16.09 -7.29 11.03
CA VAL A 105 -15.16 -6.21 11.38
C VAL A 105 -14.40 -5.80 10.13
N THR A 106 -14.57 -4.55 9.69
CA THR A 106 -13.88 -4.01 8.51
C THR A 106 -12.71 -3.12 8.90
N ARG A 107 -11.58 -3.30 8.21
CA ARG A 107 -10.39 -2.44 8.22
C ARG A 107 -9.92 -2.18 6.80
N GLU A 108 -9.19 -1.08 6.61
CA GLU A 108 -8.61 -0.70 5.32
C GLU A 108 -7.10 -0.91 5.35
N TRP A 109 -6.53 -1.40 4.27
CA TRP A 109 -5.09 -1.57 4.12
C TRP A 109 -4.69 -1.11 2.72
N GLY A 110 -4.23 0.13 2.61
CA GLY A 110 -4.14 0.80 1.31
C GLY A 110 -5.51 0.91 0.67
N GLN A 111 -5.67 0.44 -0.57
CA GLN A 111 -6.98 0.40 -1.26
C GLN A 111 -7.73 -0.92 -1.06
N LEU A 112 -7.30 -1.78 -0.13
CA LEU A 112 -8.02 -2.99 0.22
C LEU A 112 -8.98 -2.71 1.38
N ARG A 113 -10.24 -3.09 1.21
CA ARG A 113 -11.19 -3.25 2.30
C ARG A 113 -11.17 -4.71 2.74
N VAL A 114 -10.76 -4.98 3.97
CA VAL A 114 -10.67 -6.32 4.56
C VAL A 114 -11.76 -6.45 5.62
N THR A 115 -12.68 -7.41 5.43
CA THR A 115 -13.74 -7.69 6.40
C THR A 115 -13.57 -9.08 6.99
N VAL A 116 -13.44 -9.16 8.31
CA VAL A 116 -13.28 -10.40 9.06
C VAL A 116 -14.60 -10.78 9.68
N THR A 117 -15.00 -12.04 9.50
CA THR A 117 -16.12 -12.66 10.21
C THR A 117 -15.64 -13.89 10.96
N ALA A 118 -16.36 -14.26 12.01
CA ALA A 118 -16.17 -15.55 12.67
C ALA A 118 -17.48 -16.35 12.62
N ASP A 119 -17.38 -17.66 12.51
CA ASP A 119 -18.51 -18.56 12.70
C ASP A 119 -18.67 -19.00 14.16
N GLU A 120 -19.67 -19.82 14.44
CA GLU A 120 -19.95 -20.33 15.78
C GLU A 120 -18.77 -21.11 16.39
N THR A 121 -17.92 -21.73 15.59
CA THR A 121 -16.73 -22.47 16.07
C THR A 121 -15.53 -21.55 16.33
N GLY A 122 -15.68 -20.25 16.07
CA GLY A 122 -14.61 -19.25 16.10
C GLY A 122 -13.67 -19.33 14.91
N ALA A 123 -14.02 -20.04 13.83
CA ALA A 123 -13.22 -20.04 12.61
C ALA A 123 -13.38 -18.69 11.90
N ARG A 124 -12.26 -18.07 11.53
CA ARG A 124 -12.27 -16.78 10.84
C ARG A 124 -12.39 -16.96 9.33
N ARG A 125 -13.09 -16.04 8.69
CA ARG A 125 -13.14 -15.86 7.24
C ARG A 125 -12.93 -14.40 6.88
N TYR A 126 -12.22 -14.20 5.78
CA TYR A 126 -11.76 -12.89 5.34
C TYR A 126 -12.30 -12.62 3.95
N GLU A 127 -13.02 -11.51 3.84
CA GLU A 127 -13.43 -10.95 2.57
C GLU A 127 -12.51 -9.78 2.21
N LEU A 128 -12.00 -9.77 0.97
CA LEU A 128 -11.23 -8.66 0.41
C LEU A 128 -11.96 -8.11 -0.81
N ARG A 129 -12.03 -6.77 -0.91
CA ARG A 129 -12.44 -6.03 -2.13
C ARG A 129 -11.72 -4.68 -2.17
N HIS A 130 -11.87 -3.93 -3.26
CA HIS A 130 -11.39 -2.55 -3.30
C HIS A 130 -12.21 -1.64 -2.37
N VAL A 131 -11.60 -0.59 -1.79
CA VAL A 131 -12.31 0.38 -0.94
C VAL A 131 -13.46 1.07 -1.68
N ASP A 132 -13.26 1.43 -2.95
CA ASP A 132 -14.30 2.02 -3.82
C ASP A 132 -15.44 1.04 -4.17
N ASP A 133 -15.28 -0.27 -3.92
CA ASP A 133 -16.31 -1.29 -4.10
C ASP A 133 -17.09 -1.60 -2.79
N ALA A 134 -16.96 -0.74 -1.78
CA ALA A 134 -17.61 -0.92 -0.48
C ALA A 134 -19.13 -1.11 -0.58
N ASP A 135 -19.78 -0.29 -1.40
CA ASP A 135 -21.24 -0.29 -1.59
C ASP A 135 -21.68 -1.07 -2.83
N THR A 136 -20.75 -1.68 -3.58
CA THR A 136 -21.06 -2.50 -4.75
C THR A 136 -21.61 -3.85 -4.30
N ASP A 137 -22.72 -4.28 -4.93
CA ASP A 137 -23.30 -5.60 -4.64
C ASP A 137 -22.30 -6.70 -4.97
N ALA A 138 -22.24 -7.71 -4.10
CA ALA A 138 -21.44 -8.90 -4.29
C ALA A 138 -21.62 -9.56 -5.66
N ALA A 139 -22.83 -9.53 -6.21
CA ALA A 139 -23.16 -10.14 -7.50
C ALA A 139 -22.60 -9.35 -8.70
N ASP A 140 -22.26 -8.08 -8.51
CA ASP A 140 -21.69 -7.20 -9.52
C ASP A 140 -20.14 -7.22 -9.53
N LEU A 141 -19.52 -7.90 -8.55
CA LEU A 141 -18.07 -8.06 -8.45
C LEU A 141 -17.59 -9.41 -8.99
N THR A 142 -16.42 -9.41 -9.61
CA THR A 142 -15.78 -10.65 -10.07
C THR A 142 -15.24 -11.43 -8.86
N ALA A 143 -15.83 -12.59 -8.58
CA ALA A 143 -15.42 -13.44 -7.47
C ALA A 143 -14.13 -14.21 -7.78
N HIS A 144 -13.24 -14.28 -6.78
CA HIS A 144 -12.00 -15.04 -6.81
C HIS A 144 -11.88 -15.90 -5.55
N ASP A 145 -11.52 -17.17 -5.73
CA ASP A 145 -11.33 -18.14 -4.64
C ASP A 145 -9.85 -18.46 -4.40
N ASP A 146 -8.99 -18.32 -5.42
CA ASP A 146 -7.55 -18.56 -5.30
C ASP A 146 -6.82 -17.26 -4.90
N PRO A 147 -6.19 -17.18 -3.70
CA PRO A 147 -5.47 -15.98 -3.27
C PRO A 147 -4.33 -15.56 -4.23
N LEU A 148 -3.83 -16.46 -5.09
CA LEU A 148 -2.82 -16.13 -6.10
C LEU A 148 -3.36 -15.19 -7.19
N ASP A 149 -4.68 -15.11 -7.35
CA ASP A 149 -5.32 -14.18 -8.28
C ASP A 149 -5.04 -12.72 -7.94
N ALA A 150 -4.76 -12.42 -6.66
CA ALA A 150 -4.37 -11.08 -6.21
C ALA A 150 -3.16 -10.55 -7.00
N ARG A 151 -2.20 -11.40 -7.35
CA ARG A 151 -1.04 -11.01 -8.17
C ARG A 151 -1.43 -10.59 -9.58
N ARG A 152 -2.44 -11.26 -10.16
CA ARG A 152 -2.96 -10.93 -11.51
C ARG A 152 -3.74 -9.63 -11.47
N ILE A 153 -4.59 -9.45 -10.46
CA ILE A 153 -5.38 -8.23 -10.24
C ILE A 153 -4.45 -7.04 -10.02
N ALA A 154 -3.45 -7.17 -9.16
CA ALA A 154 -2.49 -6.10 -8.85
C ALA A 154 -1.56 -5.72 -10.01
N LYS A 155 -1.55 -6.49 -11.11
CA LYS A 155 -0.63 -6.28 -12.24
C LYS A 155 -0.95 -5.01 -13.03
N HIS A 156 -2.22 -4.71 -13.23
CA HIS A 156 -2.67 -3.58 -14.05
C HIS A 156 -3.70 -2.72 -13.31
N ASP A 157 -3.84 -1.47 -13.72
CA ASP A 157 -4.89 -0.55 -13.24
C ASP A 157 -6.22 -0.75 -14.00
N ASP A 158 -7.24 0.06 -13.69
CA ASP A 158 -8.55 0.02 -14.35
C ASP A 158 -8.50 0.35 -15.85
N ARG A 159 -7.39 0.88 -16.36
CA ARG A 159 -7.15 1.17 -17.77
C ARG A 159 -6.23 0.14 -18.43
N ASP A 160 -6.01 -0.99 -17.76
CA ASP A 160 -5.13 -2.08 -18.18
C ASP A 160 -3.65 -1.66 -18.33
N ARG A 161 -3.24 -0.55 -17.70
CA ARG A 161 -1.83 -0.12 -17.70
C ARG A 161 -1.07 -0.87 -16.62
N TYR A 162 0.15 -1.29 -16.94
CA TYR A 162 1.00 -1.99 -15.98
C TYR A 162 1.29 -1.12 -14.75
N ARG A 163 1.22 -1.72 -13.55
CA ARG A 163 1.51 -1.09 -12.26
C ARG A 163 2.92 -1.45 -11.79
N PRO A 164 3.96 -0.66 -12.12
CA PRO A 164 5.32 -0.90 -11.64
C PRO A 164 5.42 -0.69 -10.13
N LEU A 165 4.71 0.31 -9.59
CA LEU A 165 4.60 0.55 -8.16
C LEU A 165 3.28 -0.01 -7.64
N LYS A 166 3.34 -1.12 -6.89
CA LYS A 166 2.14 -1.76 -6.34
C LYS A 166 1.42 -0.93 -5.28
N THR A 167 2.09 0.02 -4.65
CA THR A 167 1.50 0.93 -3.68
C THR A 167 1.03 2.26 -4.27
N ALA A 168 1.09 2.45 -5.59
CA ALA A 168 0.39 3.58 -6.21
C ALA A 168 -1.13 3.41 -6.03
N PRO A 169 -1.90 4.48 -5.76
CA PRO A 169 -3.35 4.44 -5.52
C PRO A 169 -4.15 4.22 -6.81
N THR A 170 -3.81 3.16 -7.54
CA THR A 170 -4.30 2.80 -8.87
C THR A 170 -4.68 1.32 -8.94
N LEU A 171 -4.92 0.68 -7.79
CA LEU A 171 -5.42 -0.68 -7.77
C LEU A 171 -6.76 -0.71 -8.49
N ARG A 172 -6.93 -1.69 -9.38
CA ARG A 172 -8.18 -1.85 -10.13
C ARG A 172 -9.35 -2.20 -9.21
N THR A 173 -10.55 -1.78 -9.62
CA THR A 173 -11.84 -2.07 -8.94
C THR A 173 -12.52 -3.30 -9.58
N GLY A 174 -13.69 -3.70 -9.06
CA GLY A 174 -14.58 -4.69 -9.66
C GLY A 174 -14.30 -6.16 -9.32
N TRP A 175 -13.59 -6.45 -8.21
CA TRP A 175 -13.23 -7.80 -7.78
C TRP A 175 -13.52 -8.04 -6.30
N ARG A 176 -13.66 -9.32 -5.92
CA ARG A 176 -13.87 -9.75 -4.54
C ARG A 176 -13.26 -11.13 -4.28
N PHE A 177 -12.56 -11.28 -3.16
CA PHE A 177 -12.34 -12.58 -2.52
C PHE A 177 -13.36 -12.74 -1.39
N ALA A 178 -14.22 -13.75 -1.46
CA ALA A 178 -15.38 -13.84 -0.57
C ALA A 178 -15.10 -14.62 0.72
N ASP A 179 -14.22 -15.61 0.68
CA ASP A 179 -14.10 -16.62 1.75
C ASP A 179 -12.65 -17.09 1.94
N LEU A 180 -11.72 -16.17 2.19
CA LEU A 180 -10.32 -16.56 2.45
C LEU A 180 -10.14 -17.06 3.89
N GLY A 181 -9.31 -18.09 4.05
CA GLY A 181 -8.75 -18.44 5.36
C GLY A 181 -7.68 -17.43 5.82
N PRO A 182 -7.24 -17.49 7.09
CA PRO A 182 -6.33 -16.50 7.66
C PRO A 182 -4.98 -16.42 6.94
N ALA A 183 -4.37 -17.56 6.60
CA ALA A 183 -3.13 -17.59 5.85
C ALA A 183 -3.28 -17.09 4.41
N GLU A 184 -4.46 -17.31 3.80
CA GLU A 184 -4.77 -16.90 2.43
C GLU A 184 -5.01 -15.40 2.35
N ALA A 185 -5.69 -14.82 3.34
CA ALA A 185 -5.90 -13.39 3.47
C ALA A 185 -4.56 -12.64 3.51
N VAL A 186 -3.62 -13.08 4.35
CA VAL A 186 -2.29 -12.47 4.43
C VAL A 186 -1.53 -12.63 3.11
N ARG A 187 -1.58 -13.80 2.47
CA ARG A 187 -0.95 -14.02 1.15
C ARG A 187 -1.54 -13.12 0.05
N ALA A 188 -2.85 -12.90 0.06
CA ALA A 188 -3.51 -12.00 -0.88
C ALA A 188 -3.06 -10.55 -0.65
N VAL A 189 -3.04 -10.10 0.61
CA VAL A 189 -2.53 -8.77 0.99
C VAL A 189 -1.06 -8.60 0.59
N GLU A 190 -0.20 -9.58 0.85
CA GLU A 190 1.22 -9.57 0.43
C GLU A 190 1.37 -9.52 -1.10
N SER A 191 0.42 -10.09 -1.85
CA SER A 191 0.41 -10.04 -3.32
C SER A 191 -0.02 -8.68 -3.88
N PHE A 192 -0.96 -8.00 -3.19
CA PHE A 192 -1.36 -6.64 -3.53
C PHE A 192 -0.31 -5.61 -3.13
N TYR A 193 0.22 -5.72 -1.90
CA TYR A 193 1.16 -4.77 -1.31
C TYR A 193 2.33 -5.49 -0.63
N PRO A 194 3.35 -5.90 -1.41
CA PRO A 194 4.49 -6.66 -0.91
C PRO A 194 5.22 -5.99 0.25
N ALA A 195 5.59 -6.80 1.24
CA ALA A 195 6.34 -6.43 2.46
C ALA A 195 5.69 -5.36 3.36
N THR A 196 4.46 -4.93 3.08
CA THR A 196 3.80 -3.88 3.88
C THR A 196 3.48 -4.37 5.29
N VAL A 197 2.95 -5.58 5.43
CA VAL A 197 2.63 -6.20 6.74
C VAL A 197 3.90 -6.34 7.59
N THR A 198 4.97 -6.89 7.01
CA THR A 198 6.24 -7.08 7.72
C THR A 198 6.87 -5.76 8.15
N ASN A 199 6.87 -4.74 7.28
CA ASN A 199 7.45 -3.44 7.63
C ASN A 199 6.62 -2.69 8.67
N TRP A 200 5.29 -2.75 8.58
CA TRP A 200 4.39 -2.22 9.61
C TRP A 200 4.59 -2.90 10.97
N TYR A 201 4.78 -4.23 10.99
CA TYR A 201 5.11 -4.94 12.21
C TYR A 201 6.44 -4.46 12.81
N ARG A 202 7.51 -4.44 12.01
CA ARG A 202 8.83 -3.97 12.46
C ARG A 202 8.82 -2.55 12.99
N GLU A 203 8.05 -1.65 12.38
CA GLU A 203 7.90 -0.28 12.88
C GLU A 203 7.31 -0.25 14.28
N ARG A 204 6.25 -1.02 14.52
CA ARG A 204 5.61 -1.10 15.85
C ARG A 204 6.53 -1.67 16.92
N GLU A 205 7.42 -2.59 16.54
CA GLU A 205 8.43 -3.15 17.45
C GLU A 205 9.68 -2.24 17.59
N GLY A 206 9.75 -1.13 16.86
CA GLY A 206 10.90 -0.22 16.86
C GLY A 206 12.12 -0.78 16.13
N GLU A 207 11.92 -1.75 15.25
CA GLU A 207 12.95 -2.49 14.50
C GLU A 207 12.93 -2.20 12.98
N LEU A 208 12.18 -1.19 12.54
CA LEU A 208 12.16 -0.81 11.12
C LEU A 208 13.55 -0.28 10.69
N ASP A 209 14.18 -0.99 9.77
CA ASP A 209 15.46 -0.60 9.19
C ASP A 209 15.25 0.40 8.05
N ILE A 210 15.41 1.68 8.37
CA ILE A 210 15.27 2.80 7.44
C ILE A 210 16.61 3.02 6.72
N SER A 211 16.56 3.08 5.39
CA SER A 211 17.65 3.55 4.55
C SER A 211 17.30 4.93 3.99
N HIS A 212 18.01 5.93 4.48
CA HIS A 212 17.83 7.32 4.05
C HIS A 212 18.30 7.55 2.61
N TRP A 213 17.96 8.72 2.06
CA TRP A 213 18.28 9.09 0.68
C TRP A 213 19.77 8.91 0.35
N ARG A 214 20.65 9.51 1.15
CA ARG A 214 22.10 9.49 0.88
C ARG A 214 22.67 8.08 0.85
N GLU A 215 22.29 7.26 1.83
CA GLU A 215 22.70 5.86 1.91
C GLU A 215 22.25 5.06 0.67
N THR A 216 21.02 5.30 0.22
CA THR A 216 20.42 4.62 -0.93
C THR A 216 21.07 5.04 -2.24
N VAL A 217 21.33 6.35 -2.41
CA VAL A 217 22.00 6.90 -3.60
C VAL A 217 23.47 6.46 -3.66
N ASP A 218 24.15 6.37 -2.51
CA ASP A 218 25.54 5.92 -2.43
C ASP A 218 25.74 4.48 -2.93
N ARG A 219 24.70 3.64 -2.85
CA ARG A 219 24.71 2.28 -3.43
C ARG A 219 24.53 2.24 -4.94
N GLN A 220 23.99 3.29 -5.56
CA GLN A 220 23.65 3.27 -6.98
C GLN A 220 24.91 3.22 -7.86
N SER A 221 24.86 2.45 -8.94
CA SER A 221 25.97 2.28 -9.86
C SER A 221 25.48 2.20 -11.31
N GLY A 222 26.42 2.13 -12.27
CA GLY A 222 26.09 2.09 -13.70
C GLY A 222 25.28 3.31 -14.12
N ILE A 223 24.21 3.09 -14.89
CA ILE A 223 23.36 4.15 -15.45
C ILE A 223 22.66 5.00 -14.37
N TYR A 224 22.49 4.46 -13.15
CA TYR A 224 21.87 5.17 -12.01
C TYR A 224 22.90 5.93 -11.16
N GLY A 225 24.19 5.70 -11.37
CA GLY A 225 25.25 6.39 -10.64
C GLY A 225 25.26 7.91 -10.84
N VAL A 226 24.60 8.41 -11.89
CA VAL A 226 24.44 9.85 -12.13
C VAL A 226 23.71 10.55 -10.98
N VAL A 227 22.80 9.88 -10.27
CA VAL A 227 22.08 10.47 -9.13
C VAL A 227 23.05 10.93 -8.01
N LYS A 228 24.24 10.32 -7.92
CA LYS A 228 25.30 10.72 -6.98
C LYS A 228 25.91 12.09 -7.27
N THR A 229 25.89 12.54 -8.52
CA THR A 229 26.59 13.78 -8.89
C THR A 229 25.91 15.03 -8.33
N TRP A 230 24.67 14.89 -7.87
CA TRP A 230 23.83 15.94 -7.32
C TRP A 230 24.01 16.17 -5.82
N ASP A 231 24.66 15.25 -5.09
CA ASP A 231 25.01 15.44 -3.67
C ASP A 231 26.18 16.44 -3.46
N ARG A 232 26.54 17.21 -4.51
CA ARG A 232 27.71 18.12 -4.55
C ARG A 232 27.35 19.61 -4.36
N GLY A 233 26.18 19.91 -3.81
CA GLY A 233 25.67 21.27 -3.65
C GLY A 233 24.27 21.28 -3.04
N ASP A 234 23.30 21.85 -3.76
CA ASP A 234 21.88 22.01 -3.38
C ASP A 234 21.07 20.67 -3.38
N GLY A 235 21.74 19.55 -3.08
CA GLY A 235 21.16 18.21 -3.14
C GLY A 235 19.96 18.03 -2.22
N TYR A 236 19.93 18.73 -1.08
CA TYR A 236 18.81 18.70 -0.14
C TYR A 236 17.50 19.22 -0.75
N GLU A 237 17.53 20.36 -1.45
CA GLU A 237 16.33 20.96 -2.05
C GLU A 237 15.76 20.07 -3.16
N HIS A 238 16.63 19.48 -3.98
CA HIS A 238 16.21 18.53 -5.00
C HIS A 238 15.54 17.28 -4.41
N VAL A 239 16.02 16.77 -3.27
CA VAL A 239 15.38 15.62 -2.61
C VAL A 239 14.01 15.98 -2.06
N ASN A 240 13.80 17.23 -1.63
CA ASN A 240 12.47 17.72 -1.29
C ASN A 240 11.53 17.70 -2.49
N TRP A 241 11.94 18.20 -3.66
CA TRP A 241 11.11 18.15 -4.87
C TRP A 241 10.84 16.72 -5.35
N VAL A 242 11.84 15.85 -5.29
CA VAL A 242 11.70 14.42 -5.64
C VAL A 242 10.64 13.77 -4.75
N ALA A 243 10.71 14.05 -3.45
CA ALA A 243 9.77 13.52 -2.48
C ALA A 243 8.36 14.10 -2.64
N GLU A 244 8.24 15.42 -2.84
CA GLU A 244 6.97 16.09 -3.13
C GLU A 244 6.29 15.50 -4.36
N ALA A 245 7.06 15.27 -5.43
CA ALA A 245 6.53 14.76 -6.68
C ALA A 245 6.21 13.25 -6.66
N CYS A 246 6.94 12.44 -5.88
CA CYS A 246 6.82 10.97 -5.95
C CYS A 246 6.15 10.31 -4.74
N CYS A 247 6.19 10.95 -3.58
CA CYS A 247 5.90 10.32 -2.28
C CYS A 247 4.71 10.96 -1.56
N ASP A 248 3.92 11.78 -2.26
CA ASP A 248 2.62 12.24 -1.80
C ASP A 248 1.58 11.10 -1.78
N ASP A 249 0.55 11.22 -0.94
CA ASP A 249 -0.51 10.20 -0.80
C ASP A 249 -1.30 9.99 -2.11
N SER A 250 -1.37 11.00 -2.98
CA SER A 250 -1.92 10.86 -4.33
C SER A 250 -1.09 9.97 -5.25
N GLN A 251 0.19 9.73 -4.91
CA GLN A 251 1.14 8.96 -5.71
C GLN A 251 1.50 7.61 -5.08
N CYS A 252 1.49 7.51 -3.75
CA CYS A 252 1.88 6.30 -3.03
C CYS A 252 1.16 6.15 -1.69
N LEU A 253 0.58 4.97 -1.43
CA LEU A 253 -0.14 4.62 -0.21
C LEU A 253 0.75 4.37 1.02
N LYS A 254 2.08 4.46 0.87
CA LYS A 254 3.03 4.22 1.97
C LYS A 254 3.36 5.54 2.65
N ARG A 255 3.42 5.55 3.98
CA ARG A 255 4.00 6.67 4.72
C ARG A 255 5.52 6.63 4.67
N ARG A 256 6.15 7.64 4.10
CA ARG A 256 7.60 7.74 3.97
C ARG A 256 8.29 8.03 5.29
N GLU A 257 9.10 7.07 5.73
CA GLU A 257 9.95 7.18 6.92
C GLU A 257 11.39 7.59 6.58
N TRP A 258 11.86 7.31 5.36
CA TRP A 258 13.19 7.77 4.96
C TRP A 258 13.24 9.28 4.80
N GLN A 259 14.34 9.87 5.29
CA GLN A 259 14.68 11.28 5.20
C GLN A 259 15.92 11.50 4.33
N TYR A 260 16.50 12.70 4.34
CA TYR A 260 17.72 13.00 3.60
C TYR A 260 18.89 12.15 4.13
N ASP A 261 19.16 12.22 5.43
CA ASP A 261 20.06 11.34 6.20
C ASP A 261 19.63 11.26 7.66
N ASP A 262 20.33 10.48 8.50
CA ASP A 262 20.00 10.26 9.93
C ASP A 262 19.91 11.57 10.75
N GLY A 263 20.57 12.64 10.29
CA GLY A 263 20.63 13.93 11.00
C GLY A 263 19.80 15.04 10.36
N THR A 264 19.17 14.77 9.21
CA THR A 264 18.53 15.79 8.38
C THR A 264 17.20 15.29 7.85
N ASP A 265 16.13 15.79 8.45
CA ASP A 265 14.76 15.60 7.97
C ASP A 265 14.53 16.40 6.69
N LEU A 266 13.62 15.93 5.84
CA LEU A 266 13.13 16.67 4.68
C LEU A 266 12.00 17.62 5.11
N ASP A 267 11.82 18.72 4.38
CA ASP A 267 10.80 19.73 4.66
C ASP A 267 9.39 19.25 4.29
N VAL A 268 9.30 18.32 3.33
CA VAL A 268 8.02 17.75 2.88
C VAL A 268 7.58 16.59 3.78
N GLY A 269 6.27 16.51 4.02
CA GLY A 269 5.67 15.44 4.82
C GLY A 269 5.87 14.05 4.21
N GLY A 270 5.76 13.01 5.04
CA GLY A 270 5.89 11.62 4.59
C GLY A 270 4.59 10.99 4.07
N GLY A 271 3.46 11.68 4.14
CA GLY A 271 2.13 11.12 3.89
C GLY A 271 1.50 10.45 5.11
N ASP A 272 0.25 10.02 4.99
CA ASP A 272 -0.58 9.51 6.09
C ASP A 272 -0.85 8.00 6.00
N GLY A 273 -0.18 7.29 5.10
CA GLY A 273 -0.36 5.84 4.90
C GLY A 273 -0.19 4.99 6.17
N GLU A 274 -1.01 3.94 6.29
CA GLU A 274 -0.98 3.01 7.45
C GLU A 274 0.36 2.27 7.59
N PHE A 275 1.00 1.92 6.46
CA PHE A 275 2.24 1.15 6.45
C PHE A 275 3.44 1.97 5.94
N PRO A 276 4.65 1.75 6.52
CA PRO A 276 5.80 2.61 6.25
C PRO A 276 6.56 2.27 4.96
N CYS A 277 7.21 3.30 4.41
CA CYS A 277 8.20 3.25 3.34
C CYS A 277 9.58 3.54 3.93
N ARG A 278 10.35 2.48 4.14
CA ARG A 278 11.68 2.54 4.77
C ARG A 278 12.82 3.02 3.87
N GLU A 279 12.64 3.09 2.56
CA GLU A 279 13.73 3.38 1.61
C GLU A 279 13.18 3.99 0.30
N PRO A 280 13.91 4.92 -0.36
CA PRO A 280 13.59 5.37 -1.72
C PRO A 280 13.42 4.18 -2.67
N CYS A 281 12.25 4.06 -3.30
CA CYS A 281 11.97 2.93 -4.17
C CYS A 281 12.62 3.10 -5.57
N SER A 282 12.63 2.03 -6.37
CA SER A 282 13.20 2.07 -7.72
C SER A 282 12.55 3.10 -8.65
N VAL A 283 11.25 3.37 -8.50
CA VAL A 283 10.55 4.42 -9.25
C VAL A 283 11.10 5.80 -8.89
N VAL A 284 11.30 6.09 -7.60
CA VAL A 284 11.91 7.34 -7.13
C VAL A 284 13.33 7.49 -7.67
N ILE A 285 14.16 6.45 -7.61
CA ILE A 285 15.53 6.49 -8.15
C ILE A 285 15.54 6.70 -9.67
N SER A 286 14.56 6.13 -10.38
CA SER A 286 14.44 6.30 -11.83
C SER A 286 13.99 7.71 -12.22
N ALA A 287 13.03 8.28 -11.48
CA ALA A 287 12.58 9.65 -11.66
C ALA A 287 13.72 10.64 -11.35
N ALA A 288 14.38 10.47 -10.20
CA ALA A 288 15.52 11.28 -9.79
C ALA A 288 16.66 11.23 -10.83
N ARG A 289 16.94 10.08 -11.45
CA ARG A 289 17.90 9.98 -12.55
C ARG A 289 17.52 10.86 -13.73
N ARG A 290 16.23 10.93 -14.09
CA ARG A 290 15.77 11.77 -15.21
C ARG A 290 15.89 13.24 -14.86
N TRP A 291 15.47 13.64 -13.66
CA TRP A 291 15.53 15.03 -13.21
C TRP A 291 16.96 15.51 -12.98
N THR A 292 17.83 14.65 -12.47
CA THR A 292 19.30 14.88 -12.40
C THR A 292 19.90 15.31 -13.75
N LYS A 293 19.38 14.79 -14.87
CA LYS A 293 19.84 15.19 -16.20
C LYS A 293 19.27 16.54 -16.61
N LEU A 294 17.97 16.75 -16.41
CA LEU A 294 17.26 17.99 -16.74
C LEU A 294 17.84 19.17 -15.98
N GLU A 295 18.03 19.02 -14.68
CA GLU A 295 18.55 20.08 -13.82
C GLU A 295 20.07 20.30 -14.01
N GLY A 296 20.75 19.38 -14.69
CA GLY A 296 22.14 19.59 -15.13
C GLY A 296 22.27 20.56 -16.31
N GLU A 297 21.15 20.92 -16.95
CA GLU A 297 21.13 21.88 -18.05
C GLU A 297 21.29 23.31 -17.53
N GLN A 298 21.99 24.16 -18.29
CA GLN A 298 22.10 25.56 -17.93
C GLN A 298 20.78 26.27 -18.22
N SER A 299 20.21 26.92 -17.21
CA SER A 299 18.99 27.70 -17.37
C SER A 299 19.16 28.77 -18.47
N ARG A 300 18.14 28.89 -19.31
CA ARG A 300 18.03 29.91 -20.36
C ARG A 300 16.76 30.72 -20.17
N THR A 301 16.80 31.97 -20.60
CA THR A 301 15.61 32.83 -20.60
C THR A 301 14.92 32.72 -21.95
N TYR A 302 13.63 32.38 -21.93
CA TYR A 302 12.74 32.39 -23.09
C TYR A 302 11.68 33.47 -22.86
N GLU A 303 11.52 34.39 -23.82
CA GLU A 303 10.58 35.52 -23.70
C GLU A 303 9.49 35.44 -24.76
N PHE A 304 8.22 35.44 -24.32
CA PHE A 304 7.04 35.52 -25.19
C PHE A 304 5.85 36.13 -24.44
N GLU A 305 4.86 36.64 -25.18
CA GLU A 305 3.72 37.34 -24.60
C GLU A 305 2.48 36.47 -24.48
N LEU A 306 2.00 36.27 -23.24
CA LEU A 306 0.71 35.67 -22.93
C LEU A 306 -0.24 36.72 -22.35
N THR A 307 -1.53 36.60 -22.68
CA THR A 307 -2.57 37.29 -21.89
C THR A 307 -2.69 36.63 -20.51
N PRO A 308 -3.20 37.33 -19.47
CA PRO A 308 -3.37 36.74 -18.14
C PRO A 308 -4.11 35.41 -18.16
N SER A 309 -5.21 35.31 -18.92
CA SER A 309 -6.00 34.08 -19.03
C SER A 309 -5.29 32.95 -19.79
N GLU A 310 -4.32 33.25 -20.66
CA GLU A 310 -3.50 32.22 -21.30
C GLU A 310 -2.43 31.69 -20.36
N LYS A 311 -1.82 32.56 -19.54
CA LYS A 311 -0.91 32.13 -18.48
C LYS A 311 -1.64 31.25 -17.46
N GLU A 312 -2.77 31.71 -16.95
CA GLU A 312 -3.63 30.94 -16.02
C GLU A 312 -4.00 29.58 -16.61
N GLN A 313 -4.24 29.52 -17.93
CA GLN A 313 -4.54 28.27 -18.60
C GLN A 313 -3.34 27.31 -18.64
N VAL A 314 -2.11 27.82 -18.86
CA VAL A 314 -0.89 26.99 -18.82
C VAL A 314 -0.69 26.41 -17.42
N GLU A 315 -0.86 27.24 -16.38
CA GLU A 315 -0.76 26.80 -14.98
C GLU A 315 -1.80 25.72 -14.68
N ALA A 316 -3.05 25.93 -15.05
CA ALA A 316 -4.11 24.94 -14.85
C ALA A 316 -3.84 23.61 -15.59
N VAL A 317 -3.17 23.65 -16.76
CA VAL A 317 -2.76 22.42 -17.47
C VAL A 317 -1.67 21.68 -16.70
N VAL A 318 -0.68 22.39 -16.16
CA VAL A 318 0.37 21.78 -15.33
C VAL A 318 -0.24 21.12 -14.10
N ASP A 319 -1.09 21.86 -13.36
CA ASP A 319 -1.75 21.36 -12.15
C ASP A 319 -2.61 20.13 -12.44
N ALA A 320 -3.44 20.17 -13.49
CA ALA A 320 -4.31 19.04 -13.83
C ALA A 320 -3.54 17.79 -14.27
N VAL A 321 -2.36 17.96 -14.89
CA VAL A 321 -1.49 16.82 -15.26
C VAL A 321 -0.78 16.28 -14.02
N ALA A 322 -0.24 17.15 -13.16
CA ALA A 322 0.42 16.76 -11.92
C ALA A 322 -0.52 15.98 -11.00
N ASP A 323 -1.78 16.43 -10.88
CA ASP A 323 -2.80 15.79 -10.06
C ASP A 323 -3.45 14.56 -10.73
N GLY A 324 -3.13 14.26 -11.99
CA GLY A 324 -3.77 13.18 -12.75
C GLY A 324 -5.24 13.41 -13.11
N ARG A 325 -5.78 14.62 -12.93
CA ARG A 325 -7.21 14.97 -13.11
C ARG A 325 -7.65 15.22 -14.55
N THR A 326 -6.76 15.07 -15.52
CA THR A 326 -7.07 15.39 -16.93
C THR A 326 -8.25 14.61 -17.51
N ASP A 327 -8.47 13.36 -17.09
CA ASP A 327 -9.56 12.53 -17.60
C ASP A 327 -10.92 12.80 -16.93
N GLU A 328 -10.93 13.55 -15.82
CA GLU A 328 -12.15 13.95 -15.12
C GLU A 328 -12.84 15.13 -15.83
N ILE A 329 -12.07 15.91 -16.59
CA ILE A 329 -12.53 17.11 -17.26
C ILE A 329 -13.28 16.72 -18.54
N ARG A 330 -14.60 16.90 -18.55
CA ARG A 330 -15.42 16.51 -19.70
C ARG A 330 -15.23 17.47 -20.86
N GLU A 331 -15.46 16.98 -22.07
CA GLU A 331 -15.27 17.78 -23.29
C GLU A 331 -16.08 19.09 -23.27
N ALA A 332 -17.30 19.08 -22.72
CA ALA A 332 -18.18 20.25 -22.66
C ALA A 332 -17.86 21.23 -21.51
N ASP A 333 -16.96 20.87 -20.58
CA ASP A 333 -16.58 21.70 -19.43
C ASP A 333 -15.53 22.75 -19.85
N VAL A 334 -15.87 23.55 -20.86
CA VAL A 334 -14.96 24.53 -21.52
C VAL A 334 -14.52 25.69 -20.62
N TYR A 335 -15.05 25.76 -19.40
CA TYR A 335 -14.65 26.73 -18.39
C TYR A 335 -13.45 26.24 -17.58
N GLU A 336 -13.19 24.94 -17.52
CA GLU A 336 -12.02 24.35 -16.86
C GLU A 336 -10.74 24.64 -17.64
N GLY A 337 -9.70 25.15 -16.98
CA GLY A 337 -8.47 25.61 -17.64
C GLY A 337 -7.76 24.53 -18.47
N ALA A 338 -7.68 23.31 -17.92
CA ALA A 338 -7.07 22.16 -18.58
C ALA A 338 -7.99 21.43 -19.57
N ASN A 339 -9.18 21.95 -19.85
CA ASN A 339 -10.10 21.34 -20.83
C ASN A 339 -9.42 21.16 -22.20
N ARG A 340 -9.66 20.00 -22.82
CA ARG A 340 -9.07 19.60 -24.10
C ARG A 340 -9.29 20.60 -25.23
N TYR A 341 -10.49 21.19 -25.36
CA TYR A 341 -10.75 22.18 -26.42
C TYR A 341 -10.00 23.48 -26.19
N ARG A 342 -9.89 23.92 -24.94
CA ARG A 342 -9.08 25.09 -24.60
C ARG A 342 -7.60 24.85 -24.88
N ALA A 343 -7.05 23.71 -24.47
CA ALA A 343 -5.65 23.35 -24.74
C ALA A 343 -5.36 23.32 -26.26
N ARG A 344 -6.30 22.77 -27.06
CA ARG A 344 -6.20 22.78 -28.53
C ARG A 344 -6.27 24.19 -29.12
N PHE A 345 -7.14 25.05 -28.60
CA PHE A 345 -7.23 26.45 -29.04
C PHE A 345 -5.96 27.22 -28.71
N LEU A 346 -5.43 27.07 -27.50
CA LEU A 346 -4.17 27.69 -27.09
C LEU A 346 -3.03 27.24 -28.00
N ARG A 347 -2.93 25.92 -28.27
CA ARG A 347 -1.95 25.38 -29.21
C ARG A 347 -2.08 25.99 -30.61
N ALA A 348 -3.29 26.03 -31.17
CA ALA A 348 -3.53 26.60 -32.50
C ALA A 348 -3.23 28.10 -32.60
N LYS A 349 -3.36 28.83 -31.49
CA LYS A 349 -3.07 30.27 -31.44
C LYS A 349 -1.59 30.56 -31.22
N ARG A 350 -0.91 29.76 -30.39
CA ARG A 350 0.42 30.09 -29.86
C ARG A 350 1.55 29.29 -30.48
N PHE A 351 1.32 28.10 -31.01
CA PHE A 351 2.40 27.33 -31.62
C PHE A 351 2.51 27.69 -33.09
N ASP A 352 3.74 27.91 -33.57
CA ASP A 352 4.00 28.09 -35.00
C ASP A 352 3.96 26.74 -35.75
N ASP A 353 4.19 26.78 -37.07
CA ASP A 353 4.19 25.59 -37.91
C ASP A 353 5.34 24.61 -37.59
N GLU A 354 6.38 25.06 -36.89
CA GLU A 354 7.52 24.26 -36.43
C GLU A 354 7.30 23.67 -35.03
N GLY A 355 6.20 24.05 -34.35
CA GLY A 355 5.87 23.57 -33.01
C GLY A 355 6.50 24.39 -31.88
N ASN A 356 7.06 25.56 -32.16
CA ASN A 356 7.64 26.44 -31.15
C ASN A 356 6.55 27.25 -30.45
N LEU A 357 6.61 27.31 -29.12
CA LEU A 357 5.70 28.13 -28.32
C LEU A 357 5.95 29.61 -28.60
N SER A 358 4.94 30.28 -29.15
CA SER A 358 4.97 31.69 -29.58
C SER A 358 6.07 32.01 -30.60
N GLY A 359 6.50 31.02 -31.39
CA GLY A 359 7.58 31.20 -32.38
C GLY A 359 8.97 31.35 -31.76
N VAL A 360 9.15 30.99 -30.49
CA VAL A 360 10.44 31.04 -29.78
C VAL A 360 11.08 29.64 -29.82
N PRO A 361 12.20 29.45 -30.53
CA PRO A 361 12.89 28.17 -30.59
C PRO A 361 13.36 27.70 -29.21
N THR A 362 13.24 26.39 -28.93
CA THR A 362 13.76 25.78 -27.71
C THR A 362 15.29 25.69 -27.71
N ASP A 363 15.85 25.31 -28.85
CA ASP A 363 17.30 25.24 -29.08
C ASP A 363 17.78 26.40 -29.96
N PRO A 364 19.04 26.85 -29.83
CA PRO A 364 19.61 27.82 -30.73
C PRO A 364 19.58 27.25 -32.15
N ALA A 365 19.29 28.08 -33.15
CA ALA A 365 19.50 27.70 -34.53
C ALA A 365 20.97 27.29 -34.69
N ASP A 366 21.19 26.07 -35.20
CA ASP A 366 22.52 25.54 -35.49
C ASP A 366 23.15 26.44 -36.57
N ASP A 367 23.94 27.43 -36.14
CA ASP A 367 24.63 28.35 -37.04
C ASP A 367 25.64 27.52 -37.82
N GLY A 368 25.26 27.13 -39.04
CA GLY A 368 25.98 26.18 -39.88
C GLY A 368 27.50 26.40 -39.89
N GLY A 369 28.21 25.49 -39.23
CA GLY A 369 29.66 25.58 -39.04
C GLY A 369 30.32 24.26 -38.60
N SER A 370 30.31 23.27 -39.49
CA SER A 370 31.18 22.07 -39.60
C SER A 370 31.33 21.08 -38.43
N GLU A 371 30.94 19.83 -38.73
CA GLU A 371 31.53 18.53 -38.35
C GLU A 371 32.20 18.40 -36.96
N ALA A 372 31.46 17.81 -36.01
CA ALA A 372 31.65 16.45 -35.52
C ALA A 372 31.08 16.33 -34.10
N ASP A 373 29.91 15.69 -33.97
CA ASP A 373 29.55 14.86 -32.80
C ASP A 373 28.31 14.03 -33.16
N ALA A 374 28.52 13.09 -34.08
CA ALA A 374 27.60 11.99 -34.27
C ALA A 374 27.94 10.90 -33.23
N ALA A 375 27.15 10.82 -32.17
CA ALA A 375 26.65 9.59 -31.54
C ALA A 375 26.37 9.80 -30.03
N ASP A 376 25.13 10.16 -29.69
CA ASP A 376 24.41 9.48 -28.61
C ASP A 376 22.89 9.71 -28.75
N GLY A 377 22.35 9.27 -29.89
CA GLY A 377 20.90 9.14 -30.10
C GLY A 377 20.49 7.70 -29.86
N GLY A 378 20.60 7.23 -28.61
CA GLY A 378 20.05 5.96 -28.19
C GLY A 378 18.53 6.06 -28.13
N ALA A 379 17.87 5.62 -29.20
CA ALA A 379 16.45 5.31 -29.20
C ALA A 379 16.23 4.12 -28.26
N ASP A 380 15.58 4.36 -27.12
CA ASP A 380 14.98 3.33 -26.28
C ASP A 380 13.78 2.73 -27.06
N ALA A 381 14.09 1.79 -27.95
CA ALA A 381 13.13 0.92 -28.61
C ALA A 381 13.76 -0.47 -28.65
N ASP A 382 13.64 -1.20 -27.54
CA ASP A 382 13.68 -2.67 -27.46
C ASP A 382 13.39 -3.10 -25.99
N GLU A 383 12.11 -3.09 -25.61
CA GLU A 383 11.61 -3.88 -24.47
C GLU A 383 10.32 -4.60 -24.91
N GLU A 384 10.44 -5.49 -25.89
CA GLU A 384 9.53 -6.62 -26.02
C GLU A 384 10.35 -7.87 -26.30
N THR A 385 9.98 -8.96 -25.62
CA THR A 385 10.53 -10.33 -25.67
C THR A 385 11.77 -10.63 -24.81
N GLU A 386 11.53 -11.08 -23.57
CA GLU A 386 11.97 -12.40 -23.08
C GLU A 386 11.42 -12.63 -21.67
N GLU A 387 10.37 -13.45 -21.55
CA GLU A 387 10.24 -14.41 -20.44
C GLU A 387 9.11 -15.40 -20.76
N ALA A 388 9.49 -16.44 -21.50
CA ALA A 388 8.79 -17.70 -21.55
C ALA A 388 9.84 -18.81 -21.32
N SER A 389 10.01 -19.20 -20.07
CA SER A 389 10.61 -20.49 -19.70
C SER A 389 10.21 -20.86 -18.27
N ASP A 390 9.33 -21.86 -18.19
CA ASP A 390 8.96 -22.76 -17.08
C ASP A 390 8.45 -22.20 -15.74
#